data_AF-A0A6I2UV29-F1
#
_entry.id   AF-A0A6I2UV29-F1
#
_cell.length_a   1.000
_cell.length_b   1.000
_cell.length_c   1.000
_cell.angle_alpha   90.00
_cell.angle_beta   90.00
_cell.angle_gamma   90.00
#
_symmetry.space_group_name_H-M   'P 1'
#
loop_
_entity.id
_entity.type
_entity.pdbx_description
1 polymer ?
#
loop_
_entity_poly.entity_id
_entity_poly.type
_entity_poly.pdbx_seq_one_letter_code
_entity_poly.pdbx_strand_id
1 'polypeptide(L)'
;MALYQLKKNERDQFICPRCQEELHFVRGGAVQIVDGKADMSAVYPKYVCNHCHSYFQELLGSGFYGEHDLPAGEVTGRIRNTGDLQPVQLRRDSNGQCVCPRCGSLMDYVEGQPVRLVEGKPDMENVQDHFHCAYCHSTFRRIASTGYFQWSEK
;
A
#
# COMPACT_ATOMS: atom_id res chain seq x y z
N MET A 1 -3.00 -23.14 5.51
CA MET A 1 -3.83 -22.72 4.35
C MET A 1 -5.28 -22.87 4.74
N ALA A 2 -5.99 -21.76 4.94
CA ALA A 2 -7.44 -21.77 5.04
C ALA A 2 -8.03 -21.71 3.62
N LEU A 3 -9.06 -22.52 3.37
CA LEU A 3 -9.78 -22.56 2.09
C LEU A 3 -11.13 -21.86 2.26
N TYR A 4 -11.44 -20.98 1.32
CA TYR A 4 -12.68 -20.21 1.34
C TYR A 4 -13.46 -20.39 0.05
N GLN A 5 -14.78 -20.40 0.19
CA GLN A 5 -15.69 -20.25 -0.92
C GLN A 5 -16.16 -18.79 -0.93
N LEU A 6 -15.59 -17.98 -1.84
CA LEU A 6 -15.89 -16.56 -1.89
C LEU A 6 -17.34 -16.34 -2.34
N LYS A 7 -18.05 -15.47 -1.62
CA LYS A 7 -19.42 -15.06 -1.98
C LYS A 7 -19.36 -13.87 -2.93
N LYS A 8 -20.32 -13.80 -3.83
CA LYS A 8 -20.50 -12.66 -4.73
C LYS A 8 -21.60 -11.73 -4.24
N ASN A 9 -21.44 -10.43 -4.47
CA ASN A 9 -22.49 -9.44 -4.25
C ASN A 9 -23.47 -9.39 -5.44
N GLU A 10 -24.46 -8.50 -5.36
CA GLU A 10 -25.44 -8.25 -6.43
C GLU A 10 -24.82 -7.73 -7.74
N ARG A 11 -23.56 -7.27 -7.70
CA ARG A 11 -22.79 -6.76 -8.84
C ARG A 11 -21.82 -7.80 -9.42
N ASP A 12 -21.97 -9.07 -9.05
CA ASP A 12 -21.11 -10.20 -9.46
C ASP A 12 -19.63 -10.05 -9.06
N GLN A 13 -19.34 -9.22 -8.04
CA GLN A 13 -18.02 -9.03 -7.46
C GLN A 13 -17.86 -9.86 -6.18
N PHE A 14 -16.67 -10.42 -5.99
CA PHE A 14 -16.38 -11.23 -4.80
C PHE A 14 -16.18 -10.36 -3.56
N ILE A 15 -16.65 -10.85 -2.41
CA ILE A 15 -16.59 -10.16 -1.12
C ILE A 15 -15.58 -10.87 -0.21
N CYS A 16 -14.78 -10.09 0.51
CA CYS A 16 -13.83 -10.61 1.49
C CYS A 16 -14.56 -11.27 2.68
N PRO A 17 -14.24 -12.52 3.05
CA PRO A 17 -14.88 -13.20 4.17
C PRO A 17 -14.51 -12.62 5.54
N ARG A 18 -13.41 -11.85 5.64
CA ARG A 18 -12.96 -11.23 6.91
C ARG A 18 -13.59 -9.87 7.17
N CYS A 19 -13.50 -8.94 6.21
CA CYS A 19 -13.97 -7.56 6.38
C CYS A 19 -15.29 -7.23 5.66
N GLN A 20 -15.83 -8.15 4.85
CA GLN A 20 -17.03 -7.94 4.03
C GLN A 20 -16.93 -6.83 2.97
N GLU A 21 -15.72 -6.35 2.66
CA GLU A 21 -15.51 -5.41 1.55
C GLU A 21 -15.37 -6.11 0.19
N GLU A 22 -15.59 -5.35 -0.88
CA GLU A 22 -15.41 -5.79 -2.27
C GLU A 22 -13.94 -6.11 -2.57
N LEU A 23 -13.68 -7.28 -3.15
CA LEU A 23 -12.35 -7.71 -3.56
C LEU A 23 -12.01 -7.14 -4.94
N HIS A 24 -10.80 -6.62 -5.09
CA HIS A 24 -10.30 -6.15 -6.38
C HIS A 24 -9.73 -7.32 -7.19
N PHE A 25 -10.26 -7.53 -8.41
CA PHE A 25 -9.73 -8.54 -9.30
C PHE A 25 -8.44 -8.06 -9.97
N VAL A 26 -7.36 -8.79 -9.75
CA VAL A 26 -6.09 -8.59 -10.43
C VAL A 26 -5.92 -9.70 -11.46
N ARG A 27 -5.92 -9.32 -12.73
CA ARG A 27 -5.61 -10.25 -13.83
C ARG A 27 -4.19 -10.76 -13.63
N GLY A 28 -4.01 -12.08 -13.71
CA GLY A 28 -2.71 -12.70 -13.76
C GLY A 28 -1.88 -12.09 -14.90
N GLY A 29 -0.67 -11.65 -14.57
CA GLY A 29 0.25 -10.99 -15.48
C GLY A 29 1.23 -11.95 -16.14
N ALA A 30 2.26 -11.39 -16.79
CA ALA A 30 3.41 -12.17 -17.24
C ALA A 30 4.36 -12.44 -16.07
N VAL A 31 5.12 -13.54 -16.15
CA VAL A 31 6.21 -13.85 -15.21
C VAL A 31 7.17 -12.67 -15.13
N GLN A 32 7.40 -12.16 -13.93
CA GLN A 32 8.41 -11.13 -13.69
C GLN A 32 9.65 -11.76 -13.06
N ILE A 33 10.83 -11.21 -13.36
CA ILE A 33 12.08 -11.61 -12.72
C ILE A 33 12.31 -10.65 -11.55
N VAL A 34 12.20 -11.16 -10.33
CA VAL A 34 12.51 -10.42 -9.10
C VAL A 34 13.77 -11.03 -8.51
N ASP A 35 14.82 -10.22 -8.31
CA ASP A 35 16.12 -10.65 -7.76
C ASP A 35 16.75 -11.87 -8.46
N GLY A 36 16.64 -11.92 -9.79
CA GLY A 36 17.20 -13.01 -10.59
C GLY A 36 16.45 -14.35 -10.50
N LYS A 37 15.30 -14.38 -9.81
CA LYS A 37 14.39 -15.54 -9.76
C LYS A 37 13.10 -15.22 -10.49
N ALA A 38 12.60 -16.18 -11.26
CA ALA A 38 11.31 -16.07 -11.92
C ALA A 38 10.20 -16.14 -10.86
N ASP A 39 9.47 -15.05 -10.66
CA ASP A 39 8.31 -15.02 -9.80
C ASP A 39 7.07 -15.46 -10.60
N MET A 40 6.62 -16.68 -10.33
CA MET A 40 5.43 -17.27 -10.93
C MET A 40 4.15 -16.94 -10.16
N SER A 41 4.23 -16.28 -9.01
CA SER A 41 3.05 -15.95 -8.18
C SER A 41 2.16 -14.89 -8.82
N ALA A 42 2.72 -14.03 -9.67
CA ALA A 42 2.00 -12.98 -10.40
C ALA A 42 1.23 -13.50 -11.64
N VAL A 43 1.45 -14.75 -12.06
CA VAL A 43 0.91 -15.28 -13.33
C VAL A 43 -0.55 -15.66 -13.23
N TYR A 44 -1.00 -16.08 -12.05
CA TYR A 44 -2.37 -16.53 -11.86
C TYR A 44 -3.28 -15.38 -11.41
N PRO A 45 -4.55 -15.37 -11.85
CA PRO A 45 -5.51 -14.38 -11.39
C PRO A 45 -5.73 -14.48 -9.88
N LYS A 46 -5.75 -13.33 -9.20
CA LYS A 46 -5.94 -13.23 -7.75
C LYS A 46 -6.95 -12.15 -7.39
N TYR A 47 -7.68 -12.36 -6.30
CA TYR A 47 -8.61 -11.39 -5.73
C TYR A 47 -7.99 -10.76 -4.49
N VAL A 48 -7.80 -9.45 -4.50
CA VAL A 48 -7.03 -8.73 -3.47
C VAL A 48 -7.97 -7.94 -2.57
N CYS A 49 -7.76 -8.05 -1.25
CA CYS A 49 -8.41 -7.22 -0.25
C CYS A 49 -7.44 -6.14 0.24
N ASN A 50 -7.70 -4.87 -0.09
CA ASN A 50 -6.86 -3.76 0.34
C ASN A 50 -6.97 -3.47 1.86
N HIS A 51 -8.08 -3.86 2.49
CA HIS A 51 -8.30 -3.63 3.92
C HIS A 51 -7.65 -4.71 4.80
N CYS A 52 -7.67 -5.97 4.35
CA CYS A 52 -7.10 -7.09 5.12
C CYS A 52 -5.65 -7.40 4.74
N HIS A 53 -5.13 -6.79 3.67
CA HIS A 53 -3.82 -7.10 3.08
C HIS A 53 -3.61 -8.58 2.75
N SER A 54 -4.70 -9.26 2.39
CA SER A 54 -4.67 -10.64 1.93
C SER A 54 -5.19 -10.75 0.50
N TYR A 55 -4.70 -11.76 -0.21
CA TYR A 55 -5.21 -12.14 -1.52
C TYR A 55 -5.73 -13.57 -1.52
N PHE A 56 -6.73 -13.79 -2.36
CA PHE A 56 -7.41 -15.05 -2.54
C PHE A 56 -7.13 -15.54 -3.96
N GLN A 57 -6.49 -16.70 -4.06
CA GLN A 57 -6.16 -17.31 -5.34
C GLN A 57 -6.94 -18.59 -5.52
N GLU A 58 -7.56 -18.75 -6.69
CA GLU A 58 -8.33 -19.96 -6.99
C GLU A 58 -7.40 -21.16 -7.20
N LEU A 59 -7.75 -22.28 -6.57
CA LEU A 59 -7.03 -23.53 -6.74
C LEU A 59 -7.60 -24.31 -7.94
N LEU A 60 -6.88 -24.29 -9.06
CA LEU A 60 -7.10 -25.18 -10.21
C LEU A 60 -8.55 -25.18 -10.77
N GLY A 61 -9.27 -24.05 -10.71
CA GLY A 61 -10.65 -23.96 -11.21
C GLY A 61 -11.69 -24.72 -10.38
N SER A 62 -11.35 -25.06 -9.13
CA SER A 62 -12.23 -25.82 -8.24
C SER A 62 -13.35 -24.98 -7.60
N GLY A 63 -13.33 -23.65 -7.77
CA GLY A 63 -14.21 -22.73 -7.04
C GLY A 63 -13.81 -22.51 -5.57
N PHE A 64 -12.69 -23.09 -5.13
CA PHE A 64 -12.11 -22.84 -3.80
C PHE A 64 -10.91 -21.90 -3.90
N TYR A 65 -10.84 -20.97 -2.95
CA TYR A 65 -9.82 -19.94 -2.90
C TYR A 65 -8.91 -20.16 -1.69
N GLY A 66 -7.61 -20.24 -1.94
CA GLY A 66 -6.59 -20.20 -0.90
C GLY A 66 -6.32 -18.75 -0.48
N GLU A 67 -6.30 -18.50 0.83
CA GLU A 67 -5.89 -17.21 1.38
C GLU A 67 -4.38 -17.15 1.59
N HIS A 68 -3.79 -16.03 1.16
CA HIS A 68 -2.36 -15.73 1.27
C HIS A 68 -2.18 -14.26 1.64
N ASP A 69 -1.11 -13.96 2.38
CA ASP A 69 -0.78 -12.58 2.73
C ASP A 69 -0.14 -11.88 1.52
N LEU A 70 -0.52 -10.63 1.26
CA LEU A 70 0.12 -9.83 0.22
C LEU A 70 1.58 -9.58 0.62
N PRO A 71 2.56 -9.84 -0.28
CA PRO A 71 3.93 -9.43 -0.04
C PRO A 71 3.99 -7.89 0.07
N ALA A 72 4.84 -7.39 0.97
CA ALA A 72 4.90 -6.00 1.42
C ALA A 72 5.28 -4.94 0.35
N GLY A 73 5.13 -5.21 -0.94
CA GLY A 73 5.46 -4.30 -2.05
C GLY A 73 4.43 -4.23 -3.18
N GLU A 74 3.36 -5.03 -3.18
CA GLU A 74 2.34 -5.02 -4.26
C GLU A 74 1.14 -4.11 -3.94
N VAL A 75 1.36 -2.94 -3.33
CA VAL A 75 0.31 -1.91 -3.28
C VAL A 75 0.20 -1.31 -4.67
N THR A 76 -0.62 -1.92 -5.53
CA THR A 76 -0.99 -1.40 -6.85
C THR A 76 -1.95 -0.20 -6.73
N GLY A 77 -1.62 0.76 -5.85
CA GLY A 77 -2.17 2.09 -5.94
C GLY A 77 -1.66 2.68 -7.25
N ARG A 78 -2.55 2.96 -8.20
CA ARG A 78 -2.19 3.78 -9.38
C ARG A 78 -1.46 5.02 -8.87
N ILE A 79 -0.28 5.30 -9.43
CA ILE A 79 0.48 6.52 -9.13
C ILE A 79 -0.47 7.70 -9.35
N ARG A 80 -0.96 8.28 -8.25
CA ARG A 80 -1.83 9.45 -8.30
C ARG A 80 -0.93 10.67 -8.28
N ASN A 81 -1.14 11.57 -9.23
CA ASN A 81 -0.44 12.85 -9.20
C ASN A 81 -0.74 13.54 -7.88
N THR A 82 0.29 14.16 -7.29
CA THR A 82 0.25 14.85 -6.02
C THR A 82 -0.96 15.81 -5.94
N GLY A 83 -1.33 16.46 -7.06
CA GLY A 83 -2.47 17.38 -7.16
C GLY A 83 -3.87 16.76 -7.08
N ASP A 84 -4.03 15.46 -7.35
CA ASP A 84 -5.33 14.75 -7.28
C ASP A 84 -5.59 14.14 -5.89
N LEU A 85 -4.64 14.30 -4.97
CA LEU A 85 -4.71 13.74 -3.63
C LEU A 85 -5.33 14.74 -2.67
N GLN A 86 -6.44 14.33 -2.04
CA GLN A 86 -7.05 15.14 -0.99
C GLN A 86 -6.07 15.27 0.19
N PRO A 87 -5.84 16.50 0.69
CA PRO A 87 -4.98 16.73 1.84
C PRO A 87 -5.49 15.96 3.05
N VAL A 88 -4.64 15.15 3.66
CA VAL A 88 -5.00 14.34 4.81
C VAL A 88 -4.52 15.03 6.08
N GLN A 89 -5.38 15.10 7.09
CA GLN A 89 -4.99 15.62 8.39
C GLN A 89 -4.33 14.49 9.18
N LEU A 90 -3.00 14.47 9.20
CA LEU A 90 -2.22 13.51 10.00
C LEU A 90 -1.86 14.14 11.35
N ARG A 91 -2.08 13.40 12.43
CA ARG A 91 -1.69 13.78 13.78
C ARG A 91 -0.70 12.76 14.32
N ARG A 92 0.38 13.26 14.92
CA ARG A 92 1.33 12.45 15.69
C ARG A 92 0.67 11.95 16.96
N ASP A 93 0.90 10.67 17.29
CA ASP A 93 0.58 10.12 18.60
C ASP A 93 1.68 10.49 19.62
N SER A 94 1.55 9.97 20.85
CA SER A 94 2.53 10.17 21.94
C SER A 94 3.91 9.60 21.66
N ASN A 95 4.05 8.71 20.67
CA ASN A 95 5.28 8.05 20.27
C ASN A 95 5.90 8.66 19.00
N GLY A 96 5.31 9.73 18.44
CA GLY A 96 5.76 10.32 17.19
C GLY A 96 5.37 9.51 15.95
N GLN A 97 4.41 8.59 16.06
CA GLN A 97 3.96 7.74 14.98
C GLN A 97 2.57 8.18 14.47
N CYS A 98 2.24 7.78 13.24
CA CYS A 98 0.92 7.98 12.66
C CYS A 98 0.49 6.78 11.84
N VAL A 99 -0.81 6.47 11.81
CA VAL A 99 -1.35 5.39 10.98
C VAL A 99 -1.42 5.85 9.53
N CYS A 100 -0.86 5.07 8.62
CA CYS A 100 -0.88 5.36 7.19
C CYS A 100 -2.32 5.31 6.67
N PRO A 101 -2.85 6.38 6.06
CA PRO A 101 -4.17 6.36 5.46
C PRO A 101 -4.26 5.45 4.22
N ARG A 102 -3.12 4.94 3.71
CA ARG A 102 -3.10 4.02 2.56
C ARG A 102 -3.06 2.56 2.96
N CYS A 103 -2.12 2.19 3.82
CA CYS A 103 -1.90 0.79 4.20
C CYS A 103 -2.30 0.47 5.63
N GLY A 104 -2.64 1.46 6.46
CA GLY A 104 -2.94 1.24 7.88
C GLY A 104 -1.71 0.89 8.73
N SER A 105 -0.50 0.79 8.16
CA SER A 105 0.72 0.58 8.92
C SER A 105 1.14 1.83 9.69
N LEU A 106 1.91 1.64 10.77
CA LEU A 106 2.54 2.74 11.49
C LEU A 106 3.60 3.40 10.60
N MET A 107 3.62 4.73 10.62
CA MET A 107 4.56 5.59 9.91
C MET A 107 5.41 6.35 10.90
N ASP A 108 6.66 6.58 10.52
CA ASP A 108 7.61 7.34 11.31
C ASP A 108 7.53 8.82 10.93
N TYR A 109 7.54 9.68 11.94
CA TYR A 109 7.68 11.12 11.75
C TYR A 109 9.15 11.50 11.66
N VAL A 110 9.53 12.09 10.53
CA VAL A 110 10.86 12.65 10.31
C VAL A 110 10.79 14.14 10.55
N GLU A 111 11.46 14.60 11.61
CA GLU A 111 11.63 16.02 11.89
C GLU A 111 12.55 16.67 10.86
N GLY A 112 12.14 17.86 10.38
CA GLY A 112 12.90 18.65 9.42
C GLY A 112 14.25 19.07 10.01
N GLN A 113 15.33 18.70 9.31
CA GLN A 113 16.69 19.08 9.66
C GLN A 113 17.21 20.17 8.72
N PRO A 114 18.15 21.03 9.18
CA PRO A 114 18.83 21.95 8.27
C PRO A 114 19.52 21.18 7.15
N VAL A 115 19.56 21.75 5.94
CA VAL A 115 20.16 21.13 4.74
C VAL A 115 21.56 20.63 5.06
N ARG A 116 21.78 19.32 4.86
CA ARG A 116 23.09 18.68 5.00
C ARG A 116 23.58 18.23 3.63
N LEU A 117 24.90 18.16 3.48
CA LEU A 117 25.53 17.55 2.32
C LEU A 117 25.66 16.06 2.58
N VAL A 118 24.92 15.24 1.83
CA VAL A 118 25.03 13.78 1.82
C VAL A 118 25.67 13.40 0.48
N GLU A 119 26.84 12.76 0.52
CA GLU A 119 27.62 12.38 -0.68
C GLU A 119 27.91 13.54 -1.65
N GLY A 120 28.13 14.74 -1.11
CA GLY A 120 28.41 15.94 -1.90
C GLY A 120 27.19 16.56 -2.60
N LYS A 121 25.98 16.03 -2.38
CA LYS A 121 24.72 16.62 -2.85
C LYS A 121 23.95 17.20 -1.66
N PRO A 122 23.28 18.35 -1.82
CA PRO A 122 22.42 18.89 -0.78
C PRO A 122 21.20 17.99 -0.61
N ASP A 123 21.02 17.46 0.59
CA ASP A 123 19.83 16.71 0.97
C ASP A 123 18.67 17.69 1.18
N MET A 124 17.76 17.70 0.19
CA MET A 124 16.54 18.50 0.19
C MET A 124 15.33 17.70 0.69
N GLU A 125 15.48 16.40 0.97
CA GLU A 125 14.38 15.50 1.29
C GLU A 125 13.99 15.61 2.76
N ASN A 126 14.98 15.70 3.64
CA ASN A 126 14.79 15.78 5.10
C ASN A 126 14.72 17.20 5.64
N VAL A 127 14.59 18.22 4.76
CA VAL A 127 14.58 19.63 5.17
C VAL A 127 13.27 20.01 5.86
N GLN A 128 12.17 19.40 5.44
CA GLN A 128 10.85 19.65 5.97
C GLN A 128 10.34 18.43 6.73
N ASP A 129 9.56 18.71 7.76
CA ASP A 129 8.81 17.70 8.49
C ASP A 129 7.94 16.87 7.54
N HIS A 130 8.09 15.55 7.61
CA HIS A 130 7.28 14.64 6.81
C HIS A 130 7.04 13.32 7.54
N PHE A 131 5.96 12.62 7.17
CA PHE A 131 5.80 11.21 7.57
C PHE A 131 6.29 10.32 6.45
N HIS A 132 7.04 9.29 6.83
CA HIS A 132 7.49 8.25 5.91
C HIS A 132 6.85 6.91 6.29
N CYS A 133 6.21 6.26 5.33
CA CYS A 133 5.71 4.91 5.51
C CYS A 133 6.73 3.90 4.98
N ALA A 134 7.33 3.10 5.86
CA ALA A 134 8.25 2.03 5.46
C ALA A 134 7.58 0.93 4.61
N TYR A 135 6.26 0.77 4.74
CA TYR A 135 5.51 -0.30 4.05
C TYR A 135 5.11 0.07 2.62
N CYS A 136 4.53 1.26 2.42
CA CYS A 136 4.07 1.67 1.08
C CYS A 136 4.94 2.73 0.44
N HIS A 137 6.11 3.02 1.03
CA HIS A 137 7.10 4.01 0.61
C HIS A 137 6.56 5.41 0.30
N SER A 138 5.35 5.71 0.77
CA SER A 138 4.72 7.01 0.57
C SER A 138 5.27 8.02 1.56
N THR A 139 5.61 9.21 1.05
CA THR A 139 6.09 10.32 1.85
C THR A 139 4.99 11.38 1.95
N PHE A 140 4.58 11.73 3.16
CA PHE A 140 3.56 12.74 3.45
C PHE A 140 4.23 14.04 3.90
N ARG A 141 4.24 15.06 3.04
CA ARG A 141 4.81 16.37 3.35
C ARG A 141 3.74 17.33 3.83
N ARG A 142 4.07 18.16 4.80
CA ARG A 142 3.14 19.19 5.29
C ARG A 142 2.93 20.27 4.23
N ILE A 143 1.67 20.66 4.03
CA ILE A 143 1.32 21.79 3.14
C ILE A 143 1.52 23.09 3.93
N ALA A 144 2.63 23.78 3.67
CA ALA A 144 2.99 25.05 4.29
C ALA A 144 2.91 24.98 5.83
N SER A 145 2.28 25.97 6.48
CA SER A 145 2.09 26.05 7.94
C SER A 145 0.81 25.37 8.43
N THR A 146 0.11 24.61 7.58
CA THR A 146 -1.16 23.99 7.95
C THR A 146 -0.96 22.64 8.66
N GLY A 147 -2.02 22.09 9.25
CA GLY A 147 -2.04 20.71 9.78
C GLY A 147 -2.35 19.65 8.72
N TYR A 148 -2.34 20.00 7.44
CA TYR A 148 -2.65 19.12 6.34
C TYR A 148 -1.37 18.60 5.69
N PHE A 149 -1.43 17.34 5.28
CA PHE A 149 -0.33 16.65 4.63
C PHE A 149 -0.76 16.19 3.24
N GLN A 150 0.15 16.37 2.29
CA GLN A 150 0.04 15.88 0.93
C GLN A 150 1.06 14.78 0.75
N TRP A 151 0.65 13.65 0.18
CA TRP A 151 1.56 12.56 -0.05
C TRP A 151 2.00 12.47 -1.50
N SER A 152 3.18 11.90 -1.69
CA SER A 152 3.75 11.55 -2.98
C SER A 152 4.34 10.16 -2.92
N GLU A 153 4.24 9.43 -4.03
CA GLU A 153 5.02 8.22 -4.28
C GLU A 153 6.34 8.59 -4.95
N LYS A 154 7.38 7.83 -4.64
CA LYS A 154 8.70 7.93 -5.26
C LYS A 154 8.95 6.69 -6.11
#